data_AF-A0A815Y6H0-F1
#
_entry.id   AF-A0A815Y6H0-F1
#
_cell.length_a   1.000
_cell.length_b   1.000
_cell.length_c   1.000
_cell.angle_alpha   90.00
_cell.angle_beta   90.00
_cell.angle_gamma   90.00
#
_symmetry.space_group_name_H-M   'P 1'
#
loop_
_entity.id
_entity.type
_entity.pdbx_description
1 polymer ?
#
loop_
_entity_poly.entity_id
_entity_poly.type
_entity_poly.pdbx_seq_one_letter_code
_entity_poly.pdbx_strand_id
1 'polypeptide(L)'
;MSALEIPSQSFEVSDVDEPGFACTIKMYQQNSPAIITMPLIRGMAYATFEFVSATPRISTIHSMLTVNGRVSGNMTGKRFEIALNNNQTWLLYAIDSDITLNFNENQFVGIEPVTNVLHLAKKQAEASASAVLDAQ
;
A
#
# COMPACT_ATOMS: atom_id res chain seq x y z
N MET A 1 0.21 -2.73 5.11
CA MET A 1 -0.03 -1.28 5.02
C MET A 1 -0.98 -0.91 6.16
N SER A 2 -0.89 0.30 6.71
CA SER A 2 -1.76 0.76 7.80
C SER A 2 -2.34 2.15 7.49
N ALA A 3 -3.18 2.68 8.37
CA ALA A 3 -3.56 4.09 8.38
C ALA A 3 -3.15 4.75 9.69
N LEU A 4 -2.88 6.06 9.68
CA LEU A 4 -2.55 6.82 10.90
C LEU A 4 -3.69 6.78 11.92
N GLU A 5 -4.91 6.83 11.43
CA GLU A 5 -6.14 6.85 12.20
C GLU A 5 -6.58 5.45 12.67
N ILE A 6 -5.79 4.41 12.42
CA ILE A 6 -6.07 3.03 12.87
C ILE A 6 -4.81 2.48 13.57
N PRO A 7 -4.47 2.98 14.78
CA PRO A 7 -3.31 2.55 15.54
C PRO A 7 -3.52 1.20 16.26
N SER A 8 -4.79 0.79 16.45
CA SER A 8 -5.21 -0.46 17.11
C SER A 8 -5.96 -1.34 16.12
N GLN A 9 -5.57 -2.61 16.02
CA GLN A 9 -6.03 -3.56 15.00
C GLN A 9 -7.42 -4.12 15.32
N SER A 10 -8.45 -3.28 15.31
CA SER A 10 -9.80 -3.81 15.11
C SER A 10 -9.92 -4.22 13.65
N PHE A 11 -9.93 -5.53 13.39
CA PHE A 11 -10.13 -6.08 12.07
C PHE A 11 -11.25 -7.11 12.10
N GLU A 12 -12.01 -7.16 11.02
CA GLU A 12 -13.00 -8.20 10.74
C GLU A 12 -12.60 -8.92 9.44
N VAL A 13 -12.90 -10.22 9.40
CA VAL A 13 -12.74 -11.04 8.19
C VAL A 13 -14.14 -11.37 7.69
N SER A 14 -14.43 -11.01 6.45
CA SER A 14 -15.69 -11.29 5.75
C SER A 14 -15.44 -12.02 4.43
N ASP A 15 -16.53 -12.42 3.78
CA ASP A 15 -16.52 -12.92 2.39
C ASP A 15 -15.50 -14.03 2.12
N VAL A 16 -15.38 -14.96 3.07
CA VAL A 16 -14.53 -16.14 2.91
C VAL A 16 -15.21 -17.08 1.92
N ASP A 17 -14.60 -17.24 0.75
CA ASP A 17 -15.07 -18.20 -0.26
C ASP A 17 -14.83 -19.65 0.19
N GLU A 18 -15.62 -20.58 -0.31
CA GLU A 18 -15.66 -21.98 0.13
C GLU A 18 -14.83 -22.86 -0.82
N PRO A 19 -13.51 -22.63 -0.93
CA PRO A 19 -12.47 -23.47 -0.31
C PRO A 19 -11.36 -22.68 0.45
N GLY A 20 -11.62 -21.43 0.81
CA GLY A 20 -10.65 -20.52 1.44
C GLY A 20 -9.62 -19.98 0.46
N PHE A 21 -10.03 -19.77 -0.80
CA PHE A 21 -9.19 -19.18 -1.84
C PHE A 21 -9.21 -17.65 -1.84
N ALA A 22 -10.28 -17.07 -1.30
CA ALA A 22 -10.44 -15.63 -1.14
C ALA A 22 -11.03 -15.30 0.24
N CYS A 23 -10.65 -14.16 0.80
CA CYS A 23 -11.34 -13.52 1.92
C CYS A 23 -11.15 -12.01 1.84
N THR A 24 -12.02 -11.27 2.51
CA THR A 24 -11.89 -9.82 2.65
C THR A 24 -11.54 -9.49 4.09
N ILE A 25 -10.48 -8.71 4.29
CA ILE A 25 -10.13 -8.15 5.59
C ILE A 25 -10.53 -6.69 5.62
N LYS A 26 -11.28 -6.28 6.63
CA LYS A 26 -11.63 -4.89 6.86
C LYS A 26 -11.06 -4.41 8.18
N MET A 27 -10.30 -3.31 8.12
CA MET A 27 -9.68 -2.66 9.27
C MET A 27 -10.37 -1.32 9.49
N TYR A 28 -10.74 -1.03 10.75
CA TYR A 28 -11.46 0.19 11.11
C TYR A 28 -11.20 0.56 12.57
N GLN A 29 -11.61 1.76 12.99
CA GLN A 29 -11.63 2.16 14.40
C GLN A 29 -12.99 2.77 14.73
N GLN A 30 -13.60 2.38 15.87
CA GLN A 30 -14.98 2.77 16.24
C GLN A 30 -15.26 4.28 16.23
N ASN A 31 -14.24 5.12 16.44
CA ASN A 31 -14.35 6.58 16.50
C ASN A 31 -13.67 7.29 15.33
N SER A 32 -13.41 6.58 14.23
CA SER A 32 -12.76 7.12 13.04
C SER A 32 -13.58 6.79 11.79
N PRO A 33 -13.73 7.73 10.84
CA PRO A 33 -14.29 7.41 9.52
C PRO A 33 -13.32 6.57 8.67
N ALA A 34 -12.07 6.40 9.12
CA ALA A 34 -11.05 5.66 8.40
C ALA A 34 -11.37 4.17 8.32
N ILE A 35 -11.47 3.66 7.10
CA ILE A 35 -11.64 2.25 6.79
C ILE A 35 -10.59 1.83 5.77
N ILE A 36 -10.04 0.63 5.94
CA ILE A 36 -9.22 -0.04 4.93
C ILE A 36 -9.84 -1.40 4.64
N THR A 37 -10.17 -1.66 3.38
CA THR A 37 -10.62 -2.97 2.91
C THR A 37 -9.50 -3.62 2.09
N MET A 38 -9.22 -4.89 2.34
CA MET A 38 -8.17 -5.65 1.67
C MET A 38 -8.74 -7.00 1.22
N PRO A 39 -9.06 -7.16 -0.07
CA PRO A 39 -9.34 -8.48 -0.62
C PRO A 39 -8.04 -9.28 -0.69
N LEU A 40 -8.01 -10.47 -0.11
CA LEU A 40 -6.90 -11.41 -0.18
C LEU A 40 -7.29 -12.61 -1.02
N ILE A 41 -6.55 -12.85 -2.09
CA ILE A 41 -6.80 -13.95 -3.03
C ILE A 41 -5.48 -14.72 -3.23
N ARG A 42 -5.54 -16.05 -3.22
CA ARG A 42 -4.35 -16.86 -3.49
C ARG A 42 -3.80 -16.58 -4.89
N GLY A 43 -2.50 -16.31 -4.97
CA GLY A 43 -1.80 -16.05 -6.24
C GLY A 43 -1.83 -14.60 -6.72
N MET A 44 -2.31 -13.65 -5.90
CA MET A 44 -2.32 -12.23 -6.29
C MET A 44 -0.90 -11.70 -6.54
N ALA A 45 -0.74 -10.97 -7.66
CA ALA A 45 0.52 -10.31 -8.00
C ALA A 45 0.75 -9.00 -7.22
N TYR A 46 -0.34 -8.39 -6.74
CA TYR A 46 -0.36 -7.16 -5.95
C TYR A 46 -1.17 -7.41 -4.69
N ALA A 47 -0.78 -6.76 -3.59
CA ALA A 47 -1.67 -6.54 -2.46
C ALA A 47 -2.55 -5.31 -2.74
N THR A 48 -3.87 -5.46 -2.68
CA THR A 48 -4.84 -4.38 -2.92
C THR A 48 -5.36 -3.85 -1.59
N PHE A 49 -5.37 -2.52 -1.43
CA PHE A 49 -5.87 -1.83 -0.25
C PHE A 49 -6.81 -0.72 -0.67
N GLU A 50 -8.08 -0.81 -0.30
CA GLU A 50 -9.08 0.21 -0.57
C GLU A 50 -9.20 1.11 0.67
N PHE A 51 -8.77 2.36 0.55
CA PHE A 51 -8.85 3.34 1.63
C PHE A 51 -10.13 4.15 1.50
N VAL A 52 -10.77 4.44 2.64
CA VAL A 52 -11.87 5.40 2.76
C VAL A 52 -11.56 6.33 3.92
N SER A 53 -11.41 7.63 3.62
CA SER A 53 -11.12 8.69 4.61
C SER A 53 -9.96 8.34 5.56
N ALA A 54 -8.90 7.74 5.04
CA ALA A 54 -7.81 7.18 5.83
C ALA A 54 -6.44 7.61 5.29
N THR A 55 -5.49 7.95 6.16
CA THR A 55 -4.16 8.41 5.76
C THR A 55 -3.22 7.22 5.59
N PRO A 56 -2.80 6.85 4.37
CA PRO A 56 -2.05 5.63 4.13
C PRO A 56 -0.66 5.72 4.77
N ARG A 57 -0.23 4.64 5.41
CA ARG A 57 1.10 4.51 5.99
C ARG A 57 1.74 3.20 5.59
N ILE A 58 2.93 3.32 5.02
CA ILE A 58 3.81 2.21 4.69
C ILE A 58 5.03 2.30 5.60
N SER A 59 5.22 1.25 6.37
CA SER A 59 6.42 1.04 7.19
C SER A 59 6.93 -0.36 6.93
N THR A 60 8.25 -0.51 6.90
CA THR A 60 8.88 -1.82 6.74
C THR A 60 9.91 -2.02 7.85
N ILE A 61 10.26 -3.27 8.13
CA ILE A 61 11.36 -3.59 9.07
C ILE A 61 12.74 -3.27 8.47
N HIS A 62 12.80 -3.08 7.15
CA HIS A 62 14.00 -2.74 6.40
C HIS A 62 14.06 -1.24 6.15
N SER A 63 15.28 -0.71 5.96
CA SER A 63 15.42 0.72 5.61
C SER A 63 15.02 0.94 4.16
N MET A 64 14.20 1.96 3.94
CA MET A 64 13.92 2.48 2.61
C MET A 64 15.10 3.37 2.18
N LEU A 65 15.74 3.01 1.08
CA LEU A 65 16.90 3.72 0.55
C LEU A 65 16.46 4.88 -0.35
N THR A 66 15.57 4.59 -1.30
CA THR A 66 15.05 5.57 -2.23
C THR A 66 13.59 5.30 -2.55
N VAL A 67 12.85 6.38 -2.80
CA VAL A 67 11.52 6.35 -3.42
C VAL A 67 11.57 7.21 -4.68
N ASN A 68 11.32 6.63 -5.85
CA ASN A 68 11.48 7.30 -7.15
C ASN A 68 12.84 8.00 -7.31
N GLY A 69 13.91 7.38 -6.80
CA GLY A 69 15.28 7.92 -6.84
C GLY A 69 15.58 9.04 -5.83
N ARG A 70 14.63 9.42 -4.96
CA ARG A 70 14.81 10.42 -3.91
C ARG A 70 14.96 9.77 -2.54
N VAL A 71 15.69 10.42 -1.63
CA VAL A 71 16.00 9.90 -0.28
C VAL A 71 15.09 10.45 0.84
N SER A 72 14.33 11.52 0.57
CA SER A 72 13.36 12.09 1.50
C SER A 72 12.44 13.11 0.81
N GLY A 73 11.41 13.57 1.55
CA GLY A 73 10.55 14.68 1.17
C GLY A 73 9.18 14.26 0.65
N ASN A 74 8.39 15.25 0.22
CA ASN A 74 7.05 15.03 -0.30
C ASN A 74 7.11 14.61 -1.77
N MET A 75 6.30 13.60 -2.11
CA MET A 75 6.17 13.08 -3.46
C MET A 75 4.68 12.94 -3.79
N THR A 76 4.28 13.55 -4.90
CA THR A 76 2.91 13.46 -5.41
C THR A 76 2.92 12.65 -6.70
N GLY A 77 1.98 11.74 -6.84
CA GLY A 77 1.78 10.98 -8.07
C GLY A 77 0.97 9.71 -7.85
N LYS A 78 0.92 8.89 -8.90
CA LYS A 78 0.22 7.60 -8.92
C LYS A 78 1.14 6.38 -8.82
N ARG A 79 2.46 6.55 -8.97
CA ARG A 79 3.42 5.44 -9.00
C ARG A 79 4.65 5.79 -8.17
N PHE A 80 4.99 4.90 -7.25
CA PHE A 80 6.16 5.04 -6.39
C PHE A 80 6.97 3.76 -6.38
N GLU A 81 8.23 3.86 -6.82
CA GLU A 81 9.20 2.77 -6.77
C GLU A 81 10.05 2.91 -5.50
N ILE A 82 9.91 1.94 -4.59
CA ILE A 82 10.51 1.93 -3.26
C ILE A 82 11.65 0.91 -3.24
N ALA A 83 12.89 1.36 -3.10
CA ALA A 83 14.06 0.51 -2.96
C ALA A 83 14.42 0.30 -1.49
N LEU A 84 14.59 -0.95 -1.06
CA LEU A 84 14.93 -1.32 0.31
C LEU A 84 16.40 -1.77 0.43
N ASN A 85 16.95 -1.70 1.65
CA ASN A 85 18.33 -2.10 1.95
C ASN A 85 18.60 -3.62 1.92
N ASN A 86 17.58 -4.44 1.61
CA ASN A 86 17.68 -5.88 1.41
C ASN A 86 17.66 -6.27 -0.08
N ASN A 87 17.98 -5.32 -0.99
CA ASN A 87 17.94 -5.46 -2.45
C ASN A 87 16.56 -5.77 -3.03
N GLN A 88 15.48 -5.49 -2.30
CA GLN A 88 14.12 -5.59 -2.84
C GLN A 88 13.64 -4.22 -3.32
N THR A 89 12.88 -4.24 -4.41
CA THR A 89 12.15 -3.09 -4.91
C THR A 89 10.67 -3.39 -4.89
N TRP A 90 9.89 -2.43 -4.41
CA TRP A 90 8.43 -2.49 -4.35
C TRP A 90 7.83 -1.37 -5.18
N LEU A 91 6.69 -1.63 -5.79
CA LEU A 91 5.94 -0.68 -6.60
C LEU A 91 4.61 -0.43 -5.91
N LEU A 92 4.35 0.82 -5.58
CA LEU A 92 3.07 1.30 -5.07
C LEU A 92 2.35 2.07 -6.18
N TYR A 93 1.09 1.72 -6.41
CA TYR A 93 0.21 2.39 -7.35
C TYR A 93 -0.99 2.97 -6.63
N ALA A 94 -1.35 4.21 -6.94
CA ALA A 94 -2.62 4.82 -6.58
C ALA A 94 -3.51 4.84 -7.83
N ILE A 95 -4.62 4.13 -7.79
CA ILE A 95 -5.42 3.83 -8.98
C ILE A 95 -6.29 5.04 -9.35
N ASP A 96 -7.06 5.55 -8.40
CA ASP A 96 -8.11 6.52 -8.69
C ASP A 96 -7.53 7.91 -8.93
N SER A 97 -6.74 8.41 -7.98
CA SER A 97 -6.17 9.77 -7.99
C SER A 97 -4.72 9.79 -7.52
N ASP A 98 -4.02 10.90 -7.83
CA ASP A 98 -2.69 11.17 -7.30
C ASP A 98 -2.76 11.30 -5.78
N ILE A 99 -1.79 10.71 -5.09
CA ILE A 99 -1.64 10.84 -3.65
C ILE A 99 -0.34 11.56 -3.34
N THR A 100 -0.33 12.33 -2.24
CA THR A 100 0.90 12.94 -1.74
C THR A 100 1.37 12.20 -0.50
N LEU A 101 2.60 11.72 -0.56
CA LEU A 101 3.24 10.93 0.47
C LEU A 101 4.54 11.61 0.90
N ASN A 102 4.74 11.73 2.21
CA ASN A 102 5.98 12.17 2.83
C ASN A 102 6.87 10.95 3.07
N PHE A 103 8.06 10.97 2.46
CA PHE A 103 9.11 9.99 2.71
C PHE A 103 10.07 10.52 3.77
N ASN A 104 10.09 9.83 4.91
CA ASN A 104 10.98 10.14 6.03
C ASN A 104 11.60 8.86 6.59
N GLU A 105 12.91 8.71 6.39
CA GLU A 105 13.73 7.58 6.86
C GLU A 105 13.15 6.20 6.49
N ASN A 106 12.36 5.60 7.39
CA ASN A 106 11.82 4.25 7.28
C ASN A 106 10.29 4.24 7.12
N GLN A 107 9.67 5.40 6.88
CA GLN A 107 8.23 5.49 6.69
C GLN A 107 7.87 6.31 5.47
N PHE A 108 6.80 5.89 4.82
CA PHE A 108 6.18 6.59 3.71
C PHE A 108 4.71 6.79 4.07
N VAL A 109 4.34 8.04 4.35
CA VAL A 109 3.08 8.39 5.03
C VAL A 109 2.34 9.42 4.23
N GLY A 110 1.03 9.24 4.06
CA GLY A 110 0.16 10.27 3.48
C GLY A 110 0.19 11.56 4.29
N ILE A 111 0.13 12.69 3.59
CA ILE A 111 0.00 13.98 4.26
C ILE A 111 -1.44 14.32 4.62
N GLU A 112 -2.41 13.65 3.98
CA GLU A 112 -3.84 13.84 4.17
C GLU A 112 -4.59 12.50 4.02
N PRO A 113 -5.80 12.37 4.61
CA PRO A 113 -6.66 11.19 4.40
C PRO A 113 -7.08 11.06 2.94
N VAL A 114 -7.11 9.83 2.43
CA VAL A 114 -7.50 9.53 1.04
C VAL A 114 -8.68 8.59 0.98
N THR A 115 -9.43 8.69 -0.12
CA THR A 115 -10.36 7.66 -0.58
C THR A 115 -9.87 7.19 -1.95
N ASN A 116 -9.17 6.06 -1.99
CA ASN A 116 -8.43 5.60 -3.16
C ASN A 116 -8.08 4.11 -3.01
N VAL A 117 -7.94 3.39 -4.12
CA VAL A 117 -7.37 2.05 -4.16
C VAL A 117 -5.86 2.10 -4.36
N LEU A 118 -5.12 1.46 -3.46
CA LEU A 118 -3.66 1.32 -3.53
C LEU A 118 -3.27 -0.12 -3.83
N HIS A 119 -2.47 -0.31 -4.88
CA HIS A 119 -1.84 -1.61 -5.18
C HIS A 119 -0.37 -1.59 -4.78
N LEU A 120 0.08 -2.63 -4.09
CA LEU A 120 1.47 -2.81 -3.71
C LEU A 120 2.01 -4.13 -4.27
N ALA A 121 3.00 -4.07 -5.14
CA ALA A 121 3.65 -5.26 -5.69
C ALA A 121 5.15 -5.27 -5.40
N LYS A 122 5.70 -6.48 -5.26
CA LYS A 122 7.14 -6.68 -5.28
C LYS A 122 7.61 -6.72 -6.73
N LYS A 123 8.54 -5.84 -7.11
CA LYS A 123 9.17 -5.85 -8.42
C LYS A 123 10.05 -7.10 -8.53
N GLN A 124 9.81 -7.92 -9.54
CA GLN A 124 10.67 -9.06 -9.85
C GLN A 124 11.99 -8.57 -10.47
N ALA A 125 13.04 -9.38 -10.40
CA ALA A 125 14.39 -8.99 -10.83
C ALA A 125 14.52 -8.75 -12.34
N GLU A 126 13.57 -9.25 -13.14
CA GLU A 126 13.59 -9.09 -14.59
C GLU A 126 13.23 -7.67 -15.02
N ALA A 127 13.93 -7.15 -16.02
CA ALA A 127 13.74 -5.77 -16.51
C ALA A 127 12.31 -5.50 -17.02
N SER A 128 11.64 -6.53 -17.54
CA SER A 128 10.26 -6.43 -18.05
C SER A 128 9.19 -6.48 -16.96
N ALA A 129 9.56 -6.79 -15.71
CA ALA A 129 8.59 -6.96 -14.62
C ALA A 129 7.81 -5.67 -14.35
N SER A 130 8.46 -4.50 -14.40
CA SER A 130 7.75 -3.23 -14.24
C SER A 130 6.74 -2.99 -15.35
N ALA A 131 7.04 -3.32 -16.61
CA ALA A 131 6.12 -3.10 -17.72
C ALA A 131 4.85 -3.96 -17.62
N VAL A 132 4.99 -5.20 -17.14
CA VAL A 132 3.82 -6.07 -16.87
C VAL A 132 3.03 -5.56 -15.68
N LEU A 133 3.72 -5.05 -14.64
CA LEU A 133 3.07 -4.53 -13.44
C LEU A 133 2.41 -3.15 -13.65
N ASP A 134 2.91 -2.36 -14.60
CA ASP A 134 2.44 -1.02 -14.94
C ASP A 134 1.24 -1.05 -15.92
N ALA A 135 0.94 -2.18 -16.57
CA ALA A 135 -0.15 -2.33 -17.56
C ALA A 135 -1.55 -2.51 -16.93
N GLN A 136 -1.72 -2.08 -15.68
CA GLN A 136 -2.95 -2.19 -14.89
C GLN A 136 -3.94 -1.08 -15.23
#